data_AF-K1SYD7-F1
#
_entry.id   AF-K1SYD7-F1
#
_cell.length_a   1.000
_cell.length_b   1.000
_cell.length_c   1.000
_cell.angle_alpha   90.00
_cell.angle_beta   90.00
_cell.angle_gamma   90.00
#
_symmetry.space_group_name_H-M   'P 1'
#
loop_
_entity.id
_entity.type
_entity.pdbx_description
1 polymer ?
#
loop_
_entity_poly.entity_id
_entity_poly.type
_entity_poly.pdbx_seq_one_letter_code
_entity_poly.pdbx_strand_id
1 'polypeptide(L)'
;NKIREHQKAMQSRVEKLARPAAKFTEWEKEKYIHDFFCENITYDKLKKPYSHEIIGPLGQGVGVCEGIAKSVKVLCDALGVWCVIAICGNNPEKGIKYRHTWNIVRIGGQYYHLDATFDNTLGKHQGNAEAPGEIRYDYFNLGDKAVFRDHEPLIAPAPGCPDNDHFYYKEKKLSFTKTEEVYKRAQQMAKKGRAMTFQWRGGYLTREVLQELLELIRKAGEERQKT
;
A
#
# COMPACT_ATOMS: atom_id res chain seq x y z
N ASN A 1 5.44 -24.76 28.07
CA ASN A 1 4.34 -23.82 28.39
C ASN A 1 3.96 -23.17 27.08
N LYS A 2 2.73 -23.42 26.62
CA LYS A 2 2.26 -23.06 25.28
C LYS A 2 2.49 -21.59 24.91
N ILE A 3 2.40 -20.65 25.87
CA ILE A 3 2.65 -19.22 25.62
C ILE A 3 4.08 -18.99 25.14
N ARG A 4 5.07 -19.58 25.83
CA ARG A 4 6.49 -19.45 25.47
C ARG A 4 6.80 -20.07 24.11
N GLU A 5 6.13 -21.19 23.79
CA GLU A 5 6.27 -21.86 22.50
C GLU A 5 5.73 -20.97 21.36
N HIS A 6 4.55 -20.37 21.53
CA HIS A 6 3.98 -19.44 20.55
C HIS A 6 4.84 -18.17 20.38
N GLN A 7 5.35 -17.61 21.47
CA GLN A 7 6.24 -16.44 21.42
C GLN A 7 7.52 -16.77 20.64
N LYS A 8 8.17 -17.91 20.93
CA LYS A 8 9.37 -18.35 20.22
C LYS A 8 9.10 -18.61 18.73
N ALA A 9 7.97 -19.24 18.40
CA ALA A 9 7.59 -19.49 17.02
C ALA A 9 7.35 -18.19 16.24
N MET A 10 6.64 -17.23 16.85
CA MET A 10 6.37 -15.93 16.22
C MET A 10 7.64 -15.11 16.05
N GLN A 11 8.51 -15.07 17.07
CA GLN A 11 9.81 -14.42 16.99
C GLN A 11 10.65 -14.99 15.84
N SER A 12 10.77 -16.32 15.75
CA SER A 12 11.49 -16.99 14.65
C SER A 12 10.90 -16.65 13.27
N ARG A 13 9.57 -16.57 13.16
CA ARG A 13 8.89 -16.17 11.93
C ARG A 13 9.22 -14.73 11.54
N VAL A 14 9.16 -13.80 12.48
CA VAL A 14 9.52 -12.38 12.28
C VAL A 14 10.97 -12.23 11.85
N GLU A 15 11.90 -12.86 12.56
CA GLU A 15 13.34 -12.83 12.22
C GLU A 15 13.61 -13.42 10.83
N LYS A 16 12.95 -14.52 10.48
CA LYS A 16 13.08 -15.14 9.15
C LYS A 16 12.57 -14.21 8.04
N LEU A 17 11.46 -13.52 8.26
CA LEU A 17 10.89 -12.58 7.30
C LEU A 17 11.72 -11.29 7.20
N ALA A 18 12.28 -10.79 8.29
CA ALA A 18 13.09 -9.56 8.29
C ALA A 18 14.48 -9.77 7.67
N ARG A 19 15.07 -10.97 7.80
CA ARG A 19 16.46 -11.25 7.41
C ARG A 19 16.85 -10.78 5.99
N PRO A 20 16.05 -11.01 4.93
CA PRO A 20 16.42 -10.60 3.58
C PRO A 20 16.59 -9.08 3.41
N ALA A 21 15.85 -8.29 4.17
CA ALA A 21 15.85 -6.82 4.10
C ALA A 21 16.76 -6.15 5.15
N ALA A 22 17.52 -6.92 5.94
CA ALA A 22 18.30 -6.37 7.07
C ALA A 22 19.27 -5.25 6.64
N LYS A 23 19.84 -5.36 5.43
CA LYS A 23 20.82 -4.41 4.87
C LYS A 23 20.24 -3.39 3.90
N PHE A 24 18.92 -3.39 3.71
CA PHE A 24 18.25 -2.43 2.83
C PHE A 24 18.24 -1.03 3.46
N THR A 25 18.07 -0.01 2.62
CA THR A 25 17.77 1.35 3.11
C THR A 25 16.43 1.39 3.85
N GLU A 26 16.14 2.44 4.63
CA GLU A 26 14.86 2.56 5.35
C GLU A 26 13.66 2.43 4.39
N TRP A 27 13.71 3.11 3.25
CA TRP A 27 12.67 3.06 2.23
C TRP A 27 12.52 1.68 1.60
N GLU A 28 13.63 1.01 1.29
CA GLU A 28 13.59 -0.35 0.72
C GLU A 28 13.09 -1.38 1.75
N LYS A 29 13.39 -1.19 3.04
CA LYS A 29 12.83 -2.01 4.13
C LYS A 29 11.32 -1.85 4.21
N GLU A 30 10.84 -0.61 4.23
CA GLU A 30 9.40 -0.32 4.23
C GLU A 30 8.70 -0.97 3.03
N LYS A 31 9.24 -0.75 1.82
CA LYS A 31 8.69 -1.36 0.61
C LYS A 31 8.69 -2.88 0.67
N TYR A 32 9.77 -3.50 1.14
CA TYR A 32 9.85 -4.94 1.30
C TYR A 32 8.74 -5.47 2.23
N ILE A 33 8.50 -4.79 3.35
CA ILE A 33 7.44 -5.13 4.30
C ILE A 33 6.08 -4.98 3.61
N HIS A 34 5.81 -3.82 3.00
CA HIS A 34 4.56 -3.54 2.28
C HIS A 34 4.24 -4.60 1.23
N ASP A 35 5.18 -4.88 0.33
CA ASP A 35 5.00 -5.83 -0.76
C ASP A 35 4.68 -7.23 -0.24
N PHE A 36 5.38 -7.65 0.83
CA PHE A 36 5.08 -8.91 1.49
C PHE A 36 3.60 -9.00 1.91
N PHE A 37 3.03 -7.94 2.48
CA PHE A 37 1.61 -7.92 2.85
C PHE A 37 0.68 -7.95 1.64
N CYS A 38 0.97 -7.16 0.61
CA CYS A 38 0.17 -7.13 -0.63
C CYS A 38 0.13 -8.49 -1.34
N GLU A 39 1.26 -9.21 -1.36
CA GLU A 39 1.38 -10.48 -2.07
C GLU A 39 0.88 -11.67 -1.23
N ASN A 40 1.21 -11.72 0.05
CA ASN A 40 1.11 -12.96 0.83
C ASN A 40 -0.09 -13.00 1.77
N ILE A 41 -0.73 -11.87 2.06
CA ILE A 41 -1.79 -11.79 3.07
C ILE A 41 -3.14 -11.61 2.40
N THR A 42 -4.09 -12.48 2.75
CA THR A 42 -5.49 -12.35 2.36
C THR A 42 -6.23 -11.49 3.37
N TYR A 43 -6.71 -10.34 2.91
CA TYR A 43 -7.63 -9.55 3.71
C TYR A 43 -9.00 -10.25 3.76
N ASP A 44 -9.46 -10.61 4.95
CA ASP A 44 -10.71 -11.36 5.14
C ASP A 44 -11.52 -10.79 6.30
N LYS A 45 -12.71 -10.26 5.99
CA LYS A 45 -13.62 -9.66 6.97
C LYS A 45 -14.40 -10.69 7.79
N LEU A 46 -14.35 -11.98 7.45
CA LEU A 46 -15.16 -13.05 8.08
C LEU A 46 -14.68 -13.49 9.48
N LYS A 47 -14.02 -12.62 10.24
CA LYS A 47 -13.57 -12.85 11.64
C LYS A 47 -12.97 -14.24 11.85
N LYS A 48 -12.04 -14.64 10.99
CA LYS A 48 -11.23 -15.84 11.24
C LYS A 48 -10.47 -15.69 12.56
N PRO A 49 -10.20 -16.80 13.28
CA PRO A 49 -9.40 -16.76 14.50
C PRO A 49 -8.10 -15.98 14.28
N TYR A 50 -7.75 -15.12 15.23
CA TYR A 50 -6.51 -14.33 15.20
C TYR A 50 -6.39 -13.26 14.10
N SER A 51 -7.46 -12.93 13.38
CA SER A 51 -7.41 -11.95 12.28
C SER A 51 -7.01 -10.53 12.71
N HIS A 52 -7.15 -10.20 14.00
CA HIS A 52 -6.77 -8.92 14.61
C HIS A 52 -5.39 -8.96 15.28
N GLU A 53 -4.74 -10.12 15.30
CA GLU A 53 -3.50 -10.42 15.99
C GLU A 53 -2.41 -10.77 14.97
N ILE A 54 -1.13 -10.60 15.33
CA ILE A 54 0.00 -10.89 14.44
C ILE A 54 0.04 -12.35 13.95
N ILE A 55 -0.57 -13.27 14.69
CA ILE A 55 -0.66 -14.70 14.35
C ILE A 55 -1.49 -14.91 13.08
N GLY A 56 -2.54 -14.11 12.86
CA GLY A 56 -3.34 -14.18 11.63
C GLY A 56 -2.49 -13.91 10.39
N PRO A 57 -1.99 -12.68 10.19
CA PRO A 57 -1.22 -12.37 8.99
C PRO A 57 0.08 -13.17 8.90
N LEU A 58 0.93 -13.17 9.94
CA LEU A 58 2.26 -13.76 9.83
C LEU A 58 2.29 -15.28 9.93
N GLY A 59 1.28 -15.88 10.59
CA GLY A 59 1.17 -17.32 10.80
C GLY A 59 0.21 -18.02 9.85
N GLN A 60 -0.92 -17.40 9.52
CA GLN A 60 -2.01 -18.03 8.73
C GLN A 60 -2.19 -17.39 7.35
N GLY A 61 -1.50 -16.28 7.04
CA GLY A 61 -1.64 -15.58 5.77
C GLY A 61 -2.98 -14.86 5.63
N VAL A 62 -3.69 -14.58 6.72
CA VAL A 62 -5.02 -13.97 6.69
C VAL A 62 -5.20 -12.96 7.83
N GLY A 63 -5.83 -11.82 7.56
CA GLY A 63 -6.09 -10.83 8.61
C GLY A 63 -6.98 -9.69 8.18
N VAL A 64 -7.29 -8.82 9.15
CA VAL A 64 -7.95 -7.53 8.93
C VAL A 64 -6.97 -6.38 9.20
N CYS A 65 -7.45 -5.14 9.05
CA CYS A 65 -6.64 -3.92 9.13
C CYS A 65 -5.77 -3.87 10.38
N GLU A 66 -6.35 -4.15 11.55
CA GLU A 66 -5.64 -4.15 12.82
C GLU A 66 -4.52 -5.22 12.89
N GLY A 67 -4.79 -6.44 12.42
CA GLY A 67 -3.80 -7.52 12.40
C GLY A 67 -2.64 -7.20 11.45
N ILE A 68 -2.95 -6.69 10.25
CA ILE A 68 -1.96 -6.27 9.26
C ILE A 68 -1.10 -5.13 9.82
N ALA A 69 -1.71 -4.09 10.39
CA ALA A 69 -0.97 -2.95 10.94
C ALA A 69 -0.04 -3.34 12.11
N LYS A 70 -0.49 -4.24 12.99
CA LYS A 70 0.37 -4.83 14.04
C LYS A 70 1.53 -5.63 13.46
N SER A 71 1.29 -6.36 12.38
CA SER A 71 2.31 -7.18 11.73
C SER A 71 3.35 -6.33 10.98
N VAL A 72 2.92 -5.26 10.30
CA VAL A 72 3.81 -4.24 9.72
C VAL A 72 4.70 -3.64 10.80
N LYS A 73 4.11 -3.18 11.91
CA LYS A 73 4.83 -2.62 13.05
C LYS A 73 5.92 -3.56 13.58
N VAL A 74 5.60 -4.84 13.79
CA VAL A 74 6.57 -5.83 14.29
C VAL A 74 7.72 -6.08 13.30
N LEU A 75 7.46 -6.08 11.99
CA LEU A 75 8.52 -6.21 10.98
C LEU A 75 9.36 -4.94 10.87
N CYS A 76 8.75 -3.75 10.98
CA CYS A 76 9.48 -2.48 11.06
C CYS A 76 10.44 -2.47 12.27
N ASP A 77 9.96 -2.88 13.45
CA ASP A 77 10.78 -2.97 14.65
C ASP A 77 11.98 -3.92 14.46
N ALA A 78 11.73 -5.10 13.88
CA ALA A 78 12.79 -6.08 13.57
C ALA A 78 13.83 -5.56 12.56
N LEU A 79 13.44 -4.60 11.71
CA LEU A 79 14.29 -3.99 10.68
C LEU A 79 14.88 -2.64 11.09
N GLY A 80 14.55 -2.15 12.29
CA GLY A 80 14.99 -0.85 12.81
C GLY A 80 14.32 0.35 12.12
N VAL A 81 13.17 0.16 11.49
CA VAL A 81 12.35 1.25 10.92
C VAL A 81 11.39 1.74 11.98
N TRP A 82 11.42 3.04 12.29
CA TRP A 82 10.47 3.61 13.25
C TRP A 82 9.06 3.56 12.65
N CYS A 83 8.11 3.05 13.43
CA CYS A 83 6.73 2.85 13.00
C CYS A 83 5.81 2.96 14.22
N VAL A 84 4.60 3.50 14.03
CA VAL A 84 3.50 3.47 15.00
C VAL A 84 2.21 3.04 14.31
N ILE A 85 1.25 2.59 15.11
CA ILE A 85 -0.08 2.22 14.63
C ILE A 85 -0.99 3.43 14.77
N ALA A 86 -1.66 3.81 13.67
CA ALA A 86 -2.67 4.84 13.62
C ALA A 86 -4.07 4.22 13.62
N ILE A 87 -5.02 4.84 14.32
CA ILE A 87 -6.39 4.34 14.46
C ILE A 87 -7.36 5.50 14.26
N CYS A 88 -8.35 5.32 13.40
CA CYS A 88 -9.47 6.24 13.25
C CYS A 88 -10.79 5.67 13.77
N GLY A 89 -11.73 6.58 14.01
CA GLY A 89 -13.09 6.27 14.43
C GLY A 89 -13.93 5.73 13.28
N ASN A 90 -15.15 5.29 13.61
CA ASN A 90 -16.20 5.19 12.61
C ASN A 90 -16.80 6.59 12.37
N ASN A 91 -17.52 6.75 11.26
CA ASN A 91 -18.27 7.98 10.97
C ASN A 91 -19.67 7.64 10.46
N PRO A 92 -20.64 7.43 11.39
CA PRO A 92 -22.01 7.09 11.03
C PRO A 92 -22.71 8.12 10.14
N GLU A 93 -22.37 9.41 10.28
CA GLU A 93 -22.95 10.50 9.46
C GLU A 93 -22.58 10.36 7.98
N LYS A 94 -21.38 9.87 7.68
CA LYS A 94 -20.93 9.50 6.33
C LYS A 94 -21.24 8.06 5.94
N GLY A 95 -21.97 7.32 6.77
CA GLY A 95 -22.28 5.89 6.56
C GLY A 95 -21.11 4.93 6.81
N ILE A 96 -20.00 5.40 7.38
CA ILE A 96 -18.82 4.58 7.71
C ILE A 96 -19.05 3.92 9.07
N LYS A 97 -19.36 2.62 9.07
CA LYS A 97 -19.73 1.87 10.28
C LYS A 97 -18.55 1.23 11.02
N TYR A 98 -17.35 1.23 10.43
CA TYR A 98 -16.18 0.53 10.95
C TYR A 98 -15.08 1.52 11.36
N ARG A 99 -14.24 1.10 12.31
CA ARG A 99 -12.95 1.74 12.60
C ARG A 99 -11.90 1.18 11.67
N HIS A 100 -10.89 1.98 11.36
CA HIS A 100 -9.76 1.56 10.54
C HIS A 100 -8.44 1.74 11.26
N THR A 101 -7.44 0.94 10.87
CA THR A 101 -6.13 0.87 11.53
C THR A 101 -5.06 0.64 10.48
N TRP A 102 -4.03 1.48 10.51
CA TRP A 102 -2.90 1.46 9.57
C TRP A 102 -1.62 1.90 10.29
N ASN A 103 -0.56 2.23 9.56
CA ASN A 103 0.73 2.60 10.12
C ASN A 103 1.13 4.04 9.77
N ILE A 104 1.93 4.65 10.64
CA ILE A 104 2.76 5.81 10.32
C ILE A 104 4.21 5.37 10.48
N VAL A 105 5.03 5.59 9.45
CA VAL A 105 6.45 5.25 9.44
C VAL A 105 7.29 6.52 9.40
N ARG A 106 8.55 6.45 9.84
CA ARG A 106 9.52 7.54 9.67
C ARG A 106 10.62 7.10 8.72
N ILE A 107 10.74 7.80 7.59
CA ILE A 107 11.73 7.56 6.54
C ILE A 107 12.50 8.86 6.31
N GLY A 108 13.83 8.82 6.35
CA GLY A 108 14.66 10.01 6.09
C GLY A 108 14.42 11.16 7.07
N GLY A 109 13.95 10.85 8.29
CA GLY A 109 13.63 11.84 9.32
C GLY A 109 12.19 12.39 9.27
N GLN A 110 11.41 12.05 8.24
CA GLN A 110 10.06 12.57 8.03
C GLN A 110 8.99 11.48 8.20
N TYR A 111 7.80 11.87 8.67
CA TYR A 111 6.69 10.94 8.92
C TYR A 111 5.74 10.82 7.74
N TYR A 112 5.30 9.60 7.46
CA TYR A 112 4.36 9.28 6.39
C TYR A 112 3.37 8.21 6.81
N HIS A 113 2.16 8.26 6.27
CA HIS A 113 1.18 7.20 6.39
C HIS A 113 1.49 6.06 5.42
N LEU A 114 1.39 4.83 5.93
CA LEU A 114 1.48 3.58 5.20
C LEU A 114 0.23 2.74 5.51
N ASP A 115 -0.63 2.52 4.52
CA ASP A 115 -1.77 1.61 4.63
C ASP A 115 -1.66 0.42 3.67
N ALA A 116 -0.92 -0.60 4.12
CA ALA A 116 -0.79 -1.86 3.42
C ALA A 116 -2.13 -2.62 3.27
N THR A 117 -3.16 -2.31 4.07
CA THR A 117 -4.46 -2.96 3.95
C THR A 117 -5.22 -2.47 2.74
N PHE A 118 -5.27 -1.14 2.54
CA PHE A 118 -5.95 -0.57 1.39
C PHE A 118 -5.20 -0.93 0.09
N ASP A 119 -3.86 -0.85 0.08
CA ASP A 119 -3.07 -1.28 -1.08
C ASP A 119 -3.19 -2.79 -1.38
N ASN A 120 -3.25 -3.65 -0.36
CA ASN A 120 -3.52 -5.09 -0.53
C ASN A 120 -4.88 -5.36 -1.19
N THR A 121 -5.94 -4.67 -0.74
CA THR A 121 -7.28 -4.86 -1.30
C THR A 121 -7.39 -4.30 -2.72
N LEU A 122 -6.80 -3.14 -3.00
CA LEU A 122 -6.78 -2.56 -4.36
C LEU A 122 -6.09 -3.47 -5.38
N GLY A 123 -4.93 -4.04 -5.05
CA GLY A 123 -4.20 -4.93 -5.96
C GLY A 123 -4.97 -6.20 -6.29
N LYS A 124 -5.62 -6.80 -5.29
CA LYS A 124 -6.37 -8.07 -5.47
C LYS A 124 -7.62 -7.95 -6.33
N HIS A 125 -8.22 -6.77 -6.42
CA HIS A 125 -9.39 -6.51 -7.26
C HIS A 125 -9.06 -6.17 -8.73
N GLN A 126 -7.78 -6.05 -9.10
CA GLN A 126 -7.34 -5.69 -10.45
C GLN A 126 -6.91 -6.86 -11.34
N GLY A 127 -6.90 -8.08 -10.81
CA GLY A 127 -6.54 -9.29 -11.55
C GLY A 127 -7.74 -10.16 -11.89
N ASN A 128 -7.52 -11.13 -12.78
CA ASN A 128 -8.39 -12.28 -12.96
C ASN A 128 -7.61 -13.56 -12.64
N ALA A 129 -8.21 -14.73 -12.83
CA ALA A 129 -7.56 -16.01 -12.56
C ALA A 129 -6.28 -16.25 -13.38
N GLU A 130 -6.11 -15.53 -14.51
CA GLU A 130 -5.02 -15.73 -15.48
C GLU A 130 -3.89 -14.70 -15.32
N ALA A 131 -4.20 -13.51 -14.78
CA ALA A 131 -3.25 -12.45 -14.48
C ALA A 131 -3.51 -11.91 -13.06
N PRO A 132 -2.73 -12.32 -12.04
CA PRO A 132 -2.85 -11.74 -10.71
C PRO A 132 -2.59 -10.23 -10.78
N GLY A 133 -3.37 -9.46 -10.02
CA GLY A 133 -3.27 -8.01 -10.03
C GLY A 133 -1.89 -7.53 -9.57
N GLU A 134 -1.45 -6.39 -10.10
CA GLU A 134 -0.19 -5.76 -9.69
C GLU A 134 -0.29 -5.21 -8.27
N ILE A 135 0.86 -5.14 -7.56
CA ILE A 135 0.94 -4.44 -6.27
C ILE A 135 0.61 -2.96 -6.50
N ARG A 136 -0.34 -2.46 -5.71
CA ARG A 136 -0.73 -1.05 -5.65
C ARG A 136 0.04 -0.36 -4.52
N TYR A 137 0.24 0.95 -4.67
CA TYR A 137 1.04 1.77 -3.75
C TYR A 137 0.36 3.13 -3.55
N ASP A 138 -0.97 3.13 -3.61
CA ASP A 138 -1.81 4.31 -3.51
C ASP A 138 -1.79 4.89 -2.10
N TYR A 139 -1.51 4.06 -1.10
CA TYR A 139 -1.39 4.44 0.31
C TYR A 139 0.03 4.21 0.86
N PHE A 140 1.03 4.22 -0.02
CA PHE A 140 2.44 4.11 0.33
C PHE A 140 3.07 5.50 0.46
N ASN A 141 3.40 5.88 1.70
CA ASN A 141 4.00 7.15 2.08
C ASN A 141 3.16 8.41 1.74
N LEU A 142 1.90 8.43 2.19
CA LEU A 142 1.03 9.59 2.07
C LEU A 142 1.25 10.61 3.20
N GLY A 143 1.08 11.89 2.89
CA GLY A 143 0.89 12.95 3.90
C GLY A 143 -0.56 13.07 4.38
N ASP A 144 -0.77 13.79 5.49
CA ASP A 144 -2.07 14.00 6.17
C ASP A 144 -3.16 14.43 5.18
N LYS A 145 -2.86 15.43 4.33
CA LYS A 145 -3.81 15.96 3.34
C LYS A 145 -4.30 14.91 2.36
N ALA A 146 -3.49 13.91 2.05
CA ALA A 146 -3.84 12.88 1.09
C ALA A 146 -4.60 11.73 1.77
N VAL A 147 -4.13 11.25 2.92
CA VAL A 147 -4.75 10.11 3.62
C VAL A 147 -6.14 10.48 4.15
N PHE A 148 -6.33 11.67 4.72
CA PHE A 148 -7.61 12.08 5.33
C PHE A 148 -8.67 12.52 4.31
N ARG A 149 -8.44 12.26 3.01
CA ARG A 149 -9.50 12.40 1.99
C ARG A 149 -10.52 11.27 2.11
N ASP A 150 -10.10 10.09 2.53
CA ASP A 150 -10.94 8.90 2.69
C ASP A 150 -10.72 8.16 4.02
N HIS A 151 -9.68 8.50 4.79
CA HIS A 151 -9.53 8.07 6.16
C HIS A 151 -10.21 9.06 7.12
N GLU A 152 -10.96 8.52 8.09
CA GLU A 152 -11.54 9.35 9.15
C GLU A 152 -10.45 9.89 10.10
N PRO A 153 -10.73 10.99 10.83
CA PRO A 153 -9.79 11.55 11.79
C PRO A 153 -9.34 10.54 12.84
N LEU A 154 -8.08 10.68 13.26
CA LEU A 154 -7.50 9.84 14.30
C LEU A 154 -8.25 10.01 15.63
N ILE A 155 -8.44 8.90 16.35
CA ILE A 155 -9.03 8.90 17.69
C ILE A 155 -7.97 8.84 18.80
N ALA A 156 -6.70 8.73 18.43
CA ALA A 156 -5.55 8.77 19.31
C ALA A 156 -4.48 9.70 18.73
N PRO A 157 -3.72 10.44 19.55
CA PRO A 157 -2.62 11.27 19.07
C PRO A 157 -1.58 10.45 18.32
N ALA A 158 -1.12 10.97 17.18
CA ALA A 158 0.01 10.44 16.42
C ALA A 158 0.79 11.61 15.79
N PRO A 159 2.05 11.40 15.37
CA PRO A 159 2.80 12.44 14.66
C PRO A 159 2.07 12.86 13.37
N GLY A 160 2.08 14.16 13.08
CA GLY A 160 1.58 14.66 11.80
C GLY A 160 2.51 14.31 10.65
N CYS A 161 1.94 14.06 9.47
CA CYS A 161 2.65 13.73 8.25
C CYS A 161 2.50 14.88 7.23
N PRO A 162 3.27 15.98 7.36
CA PRO A 162 3.07 17.18 6.53
C PRO A 162 3.47 16.98 5.06
N ASP A 163 4.41 16.08 4.80
CA ASP A 163 5.05 15.93 3.51
C ASP A 163 4.46 14.77 2.70
N ASN A 164 4.67 14.85 1.38
CA ASN A 164 4.20 13.83 0.44
C ASN A 164 5.26 13.56 -0.64
N ASP A 165 6.53 13.68 -0.25
CA ASP A 165 7.70 13.60 -1.13
C ASP A 165 8.11 12.15 -1.38
N HIS A 166 7.97 11.29 -0.36
CA HIS A 166 8.23 9.85 -0.45
C HIS A 166 7.05 9.03 -0.99
N PHE A 167 5.98 9.70 -1.44
CA PHE A 167 4.84 9.02 -2.06
C PHE A 167 5.27 8.24 -3.30
N TYR A 168 4.93 6.94 -3.35
CA TYR A 168 5.51 5.99 -4.30
C TYR A 168 5.46 6.45 -5.76
N TYR A 169 4.30 6.86 -6.26
CA TYR A 169 4.16 7.22 -7.67
C TYR A 169 4.89 8.52 -8.02
N LYS A 170 5.13 9.43 -7.07
CA LYS A 170 5.98 10.60 -7.31
C LYS A 170 7.45 10.18 -7.40
N GLU A 171 7.94 9.41 -6.44
CA GLU A 171 9.33 8.92 -6.44
C GLU A 171 9.66 8.12 -7.70
N LYS A 172 8.75 7.25 -8.14
CA LYS A 172 8.92 6.43 -9.34
C LYS A 172 8.66 7.19 -10.64
N LYS A 173 8.33 8.48 -10.56
CA LYS A 173 8.00 9.34 -11.72
C LYS A 173 6.85 8.76 -12.55
N LEU A 174 5.83 8.27 -11.85
CA LEU A 174 4.59 7.67 -12.35
C LEU A 174 3.35 8.47 -11.94
N SER A 175 3.52 9.69 -11.42
CA SER A 175 2.42 10.61 -11.10
C SER A 175 2.42 11.74 -12.14
N PHE A 176 1.36 11.81 -12.94
CA PHE A 176 1.26 12.72 -14.09
C PHE A 176 0.19 13.78 -13.87
N THR A 177 0.46 14.98 -14.37
CA THR A 177 -0.47 16.12 -14.29
C THR A 177 -0.96 16.57 -15.66
N LYS A 178 -0.34 16.08 -16.74
CA LYS A 178 -0.63 16.47 -18.11
C LYS A 178 -0.80 15.24 -18.99
N THR A 179 -1.69 15.31 -19.96
CA THR A 179 -2.02 14.17 -20.83
C THR A 179 -0.84 13.82 -21.75
N GLU A 180 0.02 14.77 -22.11
CA GLU A 180 1.23 14.54 -22.89
C GLU A 180 2.27 13.69 -22.14
N GLU A 181 2.33 13.79 -20.81
CA GLU A 181 3.20 12.94 -19.98
C GLU A 181 2.74 11.49 -20.03
N VAL A 182 1.41 11.27 -19.96
CA VAL A 182 0.80 9.95 -20.07
C VAL A 182 1.08 9.35 -21.45
N TYR A 183 0.87 10.10 -22.53
CA TYR A 183 1.15 9.63 -23.88
C TYR A 183 2.62 9.24 -24.08
N LYS A 184 3.57 10.09 -23.64
CA LYS A 184 5.01 9.77 -23.69
C LYS A 184 5.35 8.50 -22.92
N ARG A 185 4.74 8.32 -21.75
CA ARG A 185 4.94 7.10 -20.96
C ARG A 185 4.33 5.88 -21.64
N ALA A 186 3.14 6.00 -22.21
CA ALA A 186 2.47 4.93 -22.94
C ALA A 186 3.34 4.45 -24.13
N GLN A 187 3.93 5.36 -24.90
CA GLN A 187 4.85 4.99 -25.99
C GLN A 187 6.07 4.20 -25.51
N GLN A 188 6.64 4.56 -24.35
CA GLN A 188 7.78 3.83 -23.75
C GLN A 188 7.38 2.42 -23.31
N MET A 189 6.19 2.27 -22.72
CA MET A 189 5.69 1.00 -22.20
C MET A 189 5.23 0.07 -23.32
N ALA A 190 4.57 0.60 -24.35
CA ALA A 190 4.23 -0.12 -25.57
C ALA A 190 5.48 -0.70 -26.25
N LYS A 191 6.57 0.09 -26.39
CA LYS A 191 7.86 -0.40 -26.91
C LYS A 191 8.40 -1.61 -26.13
N LYS A 192 8.15 -1.66 -24.82
CA LYS A 192 8.61 -2.73 -23.94
C LYS A 192 7.63 -3.91 -23.84
N GLY A 193 6.43 -3.80 -24.43
CA GLY A 193 5.37 -4.79 -24.27
C GLY A 193 4.95 -4.98 -22.82
N ARG A 194 4.91 -3.89 -22.03
CA ARG A 194 4.58 -3.93 -20.59
C ARG A 194 3.35 -3.08 -20.31
N ALA A 195 2.51 -3.55 -19.38
CA ALA A 195 1.43 -2.76 -18.83
C ALA A 195 1.96 -1.48 -18.16
N MET A 196 1.12 -0.46 -18.12
CA MET A 196 1.44 0.85 -17.55
C MET A 196 0.48 1.20 -16.43
N THR A 197 0.97 1.14 -15.19
CA THR A 197 0.27 1.65 -14.01
C THR A 197 0.82 3.04 -13.65
N PHE A 198 -0.06 4.02 -13.47
CA PHE A 198 0.30 5.40 -13.13
C PHE A 198 -0.80 6.07 -12.30
N GLN A 199 -0.44 7.14 -11.60
CA GLN A 199 -1.37 8.00 -10.89
C GLN A 199 -1.69 9.25 -11.73
N TRP A 200 -2.97 9.53 -11.95
CA TRP A 200 -3.42 10.81 -12.49
C TRP A 200 -3.60 11.86 -11.38
N ARG A 201 -3.01 13.03 -11.57
CA ARG A 201 -3.10 14.20 -10.67
C ARG A 201 -3.40 15.49 -11.43
N GLY A 202 -3.74 15.42 -12.73
CA GLY A 202 -4.06 16.60 -13.54
C GLY A 202 -5.46 17.18 -13.30
N GLY A 203 -6.20 16.66 -12.32
CA GLY A 203 -7.55 17.10 -11.98
C GLY A 203 -8.45 15.92 -11.62
N TYR A 204 -9.75 16.16 -11.59
CA TYR A 204 -10.74 15.09 -11.44
C TYR A 204 -10.65 14.13 -12.63
N LEU A 205 -10.67 12.82 -12.36
CA LEU A 205 -10.77 11.80 -13.40
C LEU A 205 -12.23 11.69 -13.83
N THR A 206 -12.71 12.67 -14.61
CA THR A 206 -14.05 12.60 -15.21
C THR A 206 -14.07 11.56 -16.33
N ARG A 207 -15.27 11.26 -16.84
CA ARG A 207 -15.42 10.34 -17.98
C ARG A 207 -14.68 10.84 -19.21
N GLU A 208 -14.72 12.14 -19.46
CA GLU A 208 -14.07 12.81 -20.59
C GLU A 208 -12.55 12.71 -20.47
N VAL A 209 -12.00 13.02 -19.29
CA VAL A 209 -10.55 12.90 -19.03
C VAL A 209 -10.10 11.44 -19.16
N LEU A 210 -10.86 10.49 -18.59
CA LEU A 210 -10.55 9.08 -18.73
C LEU A 210 -10.55 8.65 -20.20
N GLN A 211 -11.54 9.08 -20.98
CA GLN A 211 -11.63 8.76 -22.41
C GLN A 211 -10.46 9.35 -23.20
N GLU A 212 -10.07 10.59 -22.93
CA GLU A 212 -8.89 11.21 -23.55
C GLU A 212 -7.60 10.44 -23.23
N LEU A 213 -7.40 10.08 -21.97
CA LEU A 213 -6.24 9.29 -21.54
C LEU A 213 -6.19 7.92 -22.22
N LEU A 214 -7.33 7.23 -22.30
CA LEU A 214 -7.44 5.93 -22.98
C LEU A 214 -7.12 6.04 -24.47
N GLU A 215 -7.59 7.09 -25.14
CA GLU A 215 -7.32 7.31 -26.56
C GLU A 215 -5.82 7.54 -26.82
N LEU A 216 -5.16 8.32 -25.97
CA LEU A 216 -3.71 8.52 -26.04
C LEU A 216 -2.95 7.21 -25.84
N ILE A 217 -3.37 6.38 -24.88
CA ILE A 217 -2.75 5.07 -24.63
C ILE A 217 -2.93 4.14 -25.82
N ARG A 218 -4.14 4.08 -26.39
CA ARG A 218 -4.45 3.28 -27.58
C ARG A 218 -3.62 3.70 -28.78
N LYS A 219 -3.57 5.01 -29.06
CA LYS A 219 -2.73 5.60 -30.11
C LYS A 219 -1.26 5.20 -29.95
N ALA A 220 -0.73 5.24 -28.73
CA ALA A 220 0.65 4.84 -28.46
C ALA A 220 0.92 3.35 -28.71
N GLY A 221 -0.07 2.47 -28.51
CA GLY A 221 0.00 1.05 -28.83
C GLY A 221 -0.04 0.79 -30.34
N GLU A 222 -0.99 1.42 -31.05
CA GLU A 222 -1.16 1.31 -32.50
C GLU A 222 0.11 1.74 -33.26
N GLU A 223 0.71 2.88 -32.90
CA GLU A 223 1.98 3.38 -33.46
C GLU A 223 3.17 2.41 -33.28
N ARG A 224 3.07 1.49 -32.33
CA ARG A 224 4.11 0.51 -31.99
C ARG A 224 3.77 -0.91 -32.43
N GLN A 225 2.66 -1.12 -33.13
CA GLN A 225 2.14 -2.44 -33.49
C GLN A 225 1.96 -3.36 -32.26
N LYS A 226 1.50 -2.79 -31.15
CA LYS A 226 1.21 -3.48 -29.89
C LYS A 226 -0.23 -3.16 -29.49
N THR A 227 -1.12 -4.15 -29.63
CA THR A 227 -2.50 -4.10 -29.14
C THR A 227 -2.57 -4.45 -27.67
#